data_AF-A0A852DT13-F1
#
_entry.id   AF-A0A852DT13-F1
#
_cell.length_a   1.000
_cell.length_b   1.000
_cell.length_c   1.000
_cell.angle_alpha   90.00
_cell.angle_beta   90.00
_cell.angle_gamma   90.00
#
_symmetry.space_group_name_H-M   'P 1'
#
loop_
_entity.id
_entity.type
_entity.pdbx_description
1 polymer ?
#
loop_
_entity_poly.entity_id
_entity_poly.type
_entity_poly.pdbx_seq_one_letter_code
_entity_poly.pdbx_strand_id
1 'polypeptide(L)' 'PQTCLERLRRRARSEEGGIQLGYLERLHGQHELWLVARATEIHCEAARRAPVLVLDVEQDFEHDVARQGQLMAQVG' A
#
# COMPACT_ATOMS: atom_id res chain seq x y z
N PRO A 1 3.98 1.53 7.39
CA PRO A 1 5.17 0.70 7.01
C PRO A 1 5.38 -0.55 7.88
N GLN A 2 5.15 -0.42 9.19
CA GLN A 2 5.27 -1.47 10.21
C GLN A 2 4.36 -2.66 9.91
N THR A 3 3.08 -2.40 9.61
CA THR A 3 2.13 -3.43 9.17
C THR A 3 2.61 -4.20 7.94
N CYS A 4 3.26 -3.53 6.99
CA CYS A 4 3.85 -4.21 5.82
C CYS A 4 5.02 -5.13 6.22
N LEU A 5 5.87 -4.69 7.17
CA LEU A 5 6.97 -5.50 7.68
C LEU A 5 6.48 -6.74 8.42
N GLU A 6 5.44 -6.60 9.25
CA GLU A 6 4.79 -7.71 9.94
C GLU A 6 4.20 -8.72 8.95
N ARG A 7 3.51 -8.23 7.91
CA ARG A 7 2.96 -9.08 6.84
C ARG A 7 4.05 -9.79 6.04
N LEU A 8 5.16 -9.11 5.74
CA LEU A 8 6.34 -9.73 5.11
C LEU A 8 6.89 -10.88 5.95
N ARG A 9 7.09 -10.62 7.25
CA ARG A 9 7.59 -11.63 8.20
C ARG A 9 6.64 -12.81 8.33
N ARG A 10 5.33 -12.58 8.43
CA ARG A 10 4.30 -13.65 8.48
C ARG A 10 4.31 -14.52 7.23
N ARG A 11 4.53 -13.91 6.06
CA ARG A 11 4.61 -14.63 4.78
C ARG A 11 5.88 -15.48 4.64
N ALA A 12 6.97 -15.08 5.31
CA ALA A 12 8.22 -15.84 5.42
C ALA A 12 8.86 -16.25 4.08
N ARG A 13 8.85 -15.37 3.08
CA ARG A 13 9.61 -15.59 1.83
C ARG A 13 11.10 -15.41 2.09
N SER A 14 11.92 -16.36 1.64
CA SER A 14 13.36 -16.36 1.88
C SER A 14 14.05 -15.13 1.28
N GLU A 15 13.60 -14.68 0.11
CA GLU A 15 14.16 -13.52 -0.60
C GLU A 15 13.90 -12.21 0.14
N GLU A 16 12.85 -12.15 0.96
CA GLU A 16 12.41 -10.94 1.67
C GLU A 16 12.95 -10.87 3.10
N GLY A 17 13.63 -11.93 3.58
CA GLY A 17 14.10 -12.03 4.96
C GLY A 17 15.10 -10.96 5.39
N GLY A 18 15.80 -10.34 4.44
CA GLY A 18 16.75 -9.26 4.70
C GLY A 18 16.14 -7.85 4.73
N ILE A 19 14.87 -7.68 4.38
CA ILE A 19 14.24 -6.37 4.24
C ILE A 19 14.10 -5.69 5.61
N GLN A 20 14.66 -4.47 5.70
CA GLN A 20 14.62 -3.64 6.91
C GLN A 20 13.47 -2.64 6.85
N LEU A 21 12.99 -2.17 8.03
CA LEU A 21 11.92 -1.19 8.12
C LEU A 21 12.21 0.09 7.30
N GLY A 22 13.44 0.61 7.38
CA GLY A 22 13.83 1.82 6.64
C GLY A 22 13.77 1.66 5.11
N TYR A 23 13.84 0.44 4.58
CA TYR A 23 13.57 0.21 3.16
C TYR A 23 12.08 0.41 2.84
N LEU A 24 11.19 -0.14 3.66
CA LEU A 24 9.74 0.00 3.51
C LEU A 24 9.26 1.44 3.74
N GLU A 25 9.89 2.19 4.63
CA GLU A 25 9.61 3.62 4.83
C GLU A 25 9.90 4.44 3.57
N ARG A 26 11.02 4.16 2.89
CA ARG A 26 11.34 4.82 1.60
C ARG A 26 10.36 4.44 0.49
N LEU A 27 9.92 3.18 0.43
CA LEU A 27 8.90 2.76 -0.54
C LEU A 27 7.55 3.42 -0.25
N HIS A 28 7.14 3.45 1.01
CA HIS A 28 5.91 4.11 1.43
C HIS A 28 5.93 5.61 1.06
N GLY A 29 7.02 6.32 1.35
CA GLY A 29 7.15 7.74 0.97
C GLY A 29 7.02 7.96 -0.54
N GLN A 30 7.55 7.07 -1.37
CA GLN A 30 7.37 7.14 -2.84
C GLN A 30 5.90 6.96 -3.24
N HIS A 31 5.18 6.02 -2.63
CA HIS A 31 3.76 5.81 -2.90
C HIS A 31 2.91 7.01 -2.46
N GLU A 32 3.18 7.58 -1.28
CA GLU A 32 2.49 8.78 -0.79
C GLU A 32 2.71 9.99 -1.72
N LEU A 33 3.96 10.24 -2.12
CA LEU A 33 4.29 11.33 -3.03
C LEU A 33 3.63 11.15 -4.41
N TRP A 34 3.57 9.93 -4.92
CA TRP A 34 3.03 9.67 -6.25
C TRP A 34 1.50 9.61 -6.27
N LEU A 35 0.91 8.73 -5.48
CA LEU A 35 -0.49 8.34 -5.58
C LEU A 35 -1.43 9.24 -4.77
N VAL A 36 -0.93 9.84 -3.69
CA VAL A 36 -1.75 10.65 -2.75
C VAL A 36 -1.47 12.14 -2.94
N ALA A 37 -0.23 12.59 -2.70
CA ALA A 37 0.14 14.00 -2.80
C ALA A 37 0.29 14.48 -4.25
N ARG A 38 0.43 13.56 -5.22
CA ARG A 38 0.68 13.84 -6.64
C ARG A 38 1.86 14.81 -6.88
N ALA A 39 2.88 14.71 -6.03
CA ALA A 39 4.09 15.53 -6.05
C ALA A 39 5.23 14.89 -6.85
N THR A 40 5.14 13.60 -7.18
CA THR A 40 6.10 12.93 -8.07
C THR A 40 5.90 13.38 -9.52
N GLU A 41 6.98 13.79 -10.18
CA GLU A 41 6.94 14.12 -11.60
C GLU A 41 6.72 12.86 -12.45
N ILE A 42 5.61 12.84 -13.19
CA ILE A 42 5.26 11.74 -14.09
C ILE A 42 5.19 12.27 -15.53
N HIS A 43 6.08 11.77 -16.38
CA HIS A 43 6.18 12.17 -17.79
C HIS A 43 5.13 11.53 -18.70
N CYS A 44 4.37 10.54 -18.20
CA CYS A 44 3.23 9.97 -18.90
C CYS A 44 1.93 10.69 -18.48
N GLU A 45 1.32 11.44 -19.41
CA GLU A 45 0.12 12.23 -19.12
C GLU A 45 -1.05 11.37 -18.65
N ALA A 46 -1.28 10.22 -19.28
CA ALA A 46 -2.34 9.29 -18.91
C ALA A 46 -2.18 8.81 -17.47
N ALA A 47 -0.96 8.40 -17.08
CA ALA A 47 -0.68 7.98 -15.71
C ALA A 47 -0.81 9.13 -14.70
N ARG A 48 -0.37 10.34 -15.06
CA ARG A 48 -0.47 11.53 -14.20
C ARG A 48 -1.91 11.89 -13.85
N ARG A 49 -2.85 11.69 -14.79
CA ARG A 49 -4.28 12.01 -14.62
C ARG A 49 -5.14 10.84 -14.15
N ALA A 50 -4.59 9.63 -14.07
CA ALA A 50 -5.36 8.47 -13.68
C ALA A 50 -6.02 8.68 -12.29
N PRO A 51 -7.32 8.34 -12.15
CA PRO A 51 -7.98 8.35 -10.85
C PRO A 51 -7.33 7.30 -9.95
N VAL A 52 -7.25 7.60 -8.65
CA VAL A 52 -6.66 6.71 -7.64
C VAL A 52 -7.69 6.48 -6.56
N LEU A 53 -8.03 5.22 -6.33
CA LEU A 53 -8.78 4.78 -5.15
C LEU A 53 -7.79 4.41 -4.06
N VAL A 54 -7.93 5.02 -2.89
CA VAL A 54 -7.09 4.74 -1.71
C VAL A 54 -7.90 3.89 -0.75
N LEU A 55 -7.40 2.69 -0.44
CA LEU A 55 -8.00 1.78 0.51
C LEU A 55 -7.09 1.67 1.73
N ASP A 56 -7.60 2.07 2.89
CA ASP A 56 -6.91 1.83 4.16
C ASP A 56 -7.00 0.35 4.52
N VAL A 57 -5.86 -0.32 4.55
CA VAL A 57 -5.71 -1.73 4.87
C VAL A 57 -4.75 -1.93 6.03
N GLU A 58 -4.66 -0.99 6.97
CA GLU A 58 -3.90 -1.21 8.22
C GLU A 58 -4.57 -2.23 9.12
N GLN A 59 -5.90 -2.17 9.19
CA GLN A 59 -6.75 -3.09 9.96
C GLN A 59 -6.75 -4.50 9.33
N ASP A 60 -7.11 -5.51 10.14
CA ASP A 60 -7.24 -6.86 9.62
C ASP A 60 -8.36 -6.93 8.58
N PHE A 61 -8.02 -7.48 7.43
CA PHE A 61 -8.96 -7.74 6.35
C PHE A 61 -9.20 -9.24 6.20
N GLU A 62 -8.24 -10.08 6.58
CA GLU A 62 -8.29 -11.52 6.32
C GLU A 62 -9.40 -12.19 7.15
N HIS A 63 -9.63 -11.72 8.38
CA HIS A 63 -10.59 -12.32 9.31
C HIS A 63 -11.75 -11.40 9.72
N ASP A 64 -11.83 -10.16 9.22
CA ASP A 64 -12.89 -9.21 9.53
C ASP A 64 -13.85 -9.04 8.33
N VAL A 65 -14.97 -9.77 8.37
CA VAL A 65 -16.01 -9.75 7.32
C VAL A 65 -16.67 -8.37 7.21
N ALA A 66 -16.82 -7.64 8.32
CA ALA A 66 -17.40 -6.31 8.29
C ALA A 66 -16.46 -5.34 7.55
N ARG A 67 -15.16 -5.40 7.84
CA ARG A 67 -14.13 -4.63 7.13
C ARG A 67 -14.05 -5.00 5.65
N GLN A 68 -14.17 -6.30 5.32
CA GLN A 68 -14.25 -6.75 3.93
C GLN A 68 -15.41 -6.07 3.20
N GLY A 69 -16.62 -6.11 3.76
CA GLY A 69 -17.79 -5.45 3.17
C GLY A 69 -17.60 -3.95 2.99
N GLN A 70 -17.05 -3.25 3.98
CA GLN A 70 -16.77 -1.82 3.91
C GLN A 70 -15.78 -1.45 2.79
N LEU A 71 -14.71 -2.23 2.60
CA LEU A 71 -13.73 -1.97 1.55
C LEU A 71 -14.26 -2.36 0.18
N MET A 72 -15.01 -3.47 0.06
CA MET A 72 -15.62 -3.87 -1.21
C MET A 72 -16.65 -2.85 -1.71
N ALA A 73 -17.40 -2.21 -0.81
CA ALA A 73 -18.34 -1.14 -1.16
C ALA A 73 -17.67 0.12 -1.75
N GLN A 74 -16.35 0.30 -1.57
CA GLN A 74 -15.60 1.42 -2.15
C GLN A 74 -15.03 1.11 -3.53
N VAL A 75 -14.98 -0.18 -3.91
CA VAL A 75 -14.42 -0.65 -5.19
C VAL A 75 -15.50 -0.78 -6.27
N GLY A 76 -16.78 -0.93 -5.86
CA GLY A 76 -17.94 -1.15 -6.73
C GLY A 76 -18.58 0.11 -7.29
#